data_AF-A0A562ZYE6-F1
#
_entry.id   AF-A0A562ZYE6-F1
#
_cell.length_a   1.000
_cell.length_b   1.000
_cell.length_c   1.000
_cell.angle_alpha   90.00
_cell.angle_beta   90.00
_cell.angle_gamma   90.00
#
_symmetry.space_group_name_H-M   'P 1'
#
loop_
_entity.id
_entity.type
_entity.pdbx_description
1 polymer ?
#
loop_
_entity_poly.entity_id
_entity_poly.type
_entity_poly.pdbx_seq_one_letter_code
_entity_poly.pdbx_strand_id
1 'polypeptide(L)'
;MTTFILSHQVLDEVLLKHRVKPNDLSGIDKLFGGEDGYYWYHTMRHMCPKTEVMVWTSQADMRAAIQGAENKTAEEDEVKAQPLKDVHVEAITRHLAVEL
;
A
#
# COMPACT_ATOMS: atom_id res chain seq x y z
N MET A 1 -19.57 -3.07 -7.29
CA MET A 1 -19.27 -2.88 -5.84
C MET A 1 -17.77 -2.76 -5.72
N THR A 2 -17.22 -1.65 -5.21
CA THR A 2 -15.76 -1.46 -5.20
C THR A 2 -15.12 -2.39 -4.17
N THR A 3 -14.17 -3.20 -4.63
CA THR A 3 -13.39 -4.13 -3.81
C THR A 3 -11.92 -3.75 -3.92
N PHE A 4 -11.16 -3.84 -2.83
CA PHE A 4 -9.72 -3.55 -2.82
C PHE A 4 -8.95 -4.85 -2.72
N ILE A 5 -8.05 -5.09 -3.68
CA ILE A 5 -7.26 -6.32 -3.75
C ILE A 5 -5.78 -5.96 -3.61
N LEU A 6 -5.11 -6.55 -2.62
CA LEU A 6 -3.66 -6.45 -2.43
C LEU A 6 -3.00 -7.81 -2.61
N SER A 7 -2.01 -7.86 -3.49
CA SER A 7 -1.06 -8.96 -3.62
C SER A 7 0.27 -8.41 -4.15
N HIS A 8 1.35 -9.19 -4.07
CA HIS A 8 2.63 -8.81 -4.68
C HIS A 8 2.48 -8.62 -6.19
N GLN A 9 1.68 -9.47 -6.84
CA GLN A 9 1.40 -9.37 -8.27
C GLN A 9 0.70 -8.04 -8.61
N VAL A 10 -0.35 -7.65 -7.85
CA VAL A 10 -1.05 -6.38 -8.08
C VAL A 10 -0.08 -5.19 -7.93
N LEU A 11 0.78 -5.21 -6.90
CA LEU A 11 1.79 -4.17 -6.71
C LEU A 11 2.81 -4.11 -7.87
N ASP A 12 3.26 -5.27 -8.36
CA ASP A 12 4.18 -5.34 -9.50
C ASP A 12 3.50 -4.87 -10.81
N GLU A 13 2.22 -5.19 -11.00
CA GLU A 13 1.40 -4.71 -12.13
C GLU A 13 1.21 -3.18 -12.11
N VAL A 14 1.02 -2.59 -10.93
CA VAL A 14 0.97 -1.13 -10.76
C VAL A 14 2.29 -0.50 -11.22
N LEU A 15 3.43 -1.02 -10.77
CA LEU A 15 4.74 -0.51 -11.21
C LEU A 15 4.93 -0.66 -12.72
N LEU A 16 4.59 -1.83 -13.27
CA LEU A 16 4.68 -2.10 -14.71
C LEU A 16 3.82 -1.16 -15.54
N LYS A 17 2.55 -0.96 -15.14
CA LYS A 17 1.59 -0.06 -15.81
C LYS A 17 2.12 1.36 -15.90
N HIS A 18 2.80 1.83 -14.86
CA HIS A 18 3.38 3.16 -14.78
C HIS A 18 4.83 3.25 -15.28
N ARG A 19 5.40 2.13 -15.76
CA ARG A 19 6.81 2.02 -16.21
C ARG A 19 7.82 2.43 -15.13
N VAL A 20 7.45 2.25 -13.86
CA VAL A 20 8.31 2.50 -12.71
C VAL A 20 9.06 1.21 -12.39
N LYS A 21 10.38 1.29 -12.20
CA LYS A 21 11.18 0.12 -11.80
C LYS A 21 11.05 -0.08 -10.28
N PRO A 22 11.17 -1.32 -9.78
CA PRO A 22 11.14 -1.58 -8.33
C PRO A 22 12.21 -0.84 -7.52
N ASN A 23 13.29 -0.39 -8.16
CA ASN A 23 14.36 0.39 -7.54
C ASN A 23 14.28 1.91 -7.83
N ASP A 24 13.21 2.40 -8.45
CA ASP A 24 12.96 3.83 -8.64
C ASP A 24 12.11 4.38 -7.47
N LEU A 25 12.78 4.66 -6.35
CA LEU A 25 12.17 5.16 -5.12
C LEU A 25 11.31 6.41 -5.39
N SER A 26 11.85 7.35 -6.17
CA SER A 26 11.17 8.61 -6.49
C SER A 26 9.91 8.41 -7.36
N GLY A 27 9.95 7.43 -8.25
CA GLY A 27 8.80 7.02 -9.04
C GLY A 27 7.73 6.39 -8.16
N ILE A 28 8.12 5.50 -7.25
CA ILE A 28 7.21 4.84 -6.30
C ILE A 28 6.58 5.87 -5.35
N ASP A 29 7.37 6.81 -4.79
CA ASP A 29 6.85 7.91 -3.97
C ASP A 29 5.71 8.64 -4.68
N LYS A 30 5.94 9.09 -5.92
CA LYS A 30 4.92 9.77 -6.73
C LYS A 30 3.67 8.93 -6.97
N LEU A 31 3.81 7.61 -7.16
CA LEU A 31 2.67 6.71 -7.36
C LEU A 31 1.84 6.50 -6.10
N PHE A 32 2.45 6.57 -4.92
CA PHE A 32 1.81 6.24 -3.64
C PHE A 32 1.61 7.47 -2.73
N GLY A 33 1.42 8.64 -3.34
CA GLY A 33 0.97 9.85 -2.63
C GLY A 33 2.08 10.85 -2.25
N GLY A 34 3.26 10.76 -2.87
CA GLY A 34 4.37 11.70 -2.68
C GLY A 34 5.36 11.23 -1.61
N GLU A 35 5.81 12.17 -0.77
CA GLU A 35 6.70 11.87 0.36
C GLU A 35 6.15 10.71 1.21
N ASP A 36 6.98 9.74 1.56
CA ASP A 36 6.61 8.47 2.23
C ASP A 36 5.83 7.46 1.35
N GLY A 37 5.59 7.73 0.06
CA GLY A 37 4.87 6.78 -0.80
C GLY A 37 5.60 5.45 -0.97
N TYR A 38 6.93 5.47 -1.12
CA TYR A 38 7.78 4.28 -1.13
C TYR A 38 7.70 3.51 0.19
N TYR A 39 7.63 4.20 1.32
CA TYR A 39 7.43 3.59 2.63
C TYR A 39 6.14 2.76 2.65
N TRP A 40 5.02 3.36 2.26
CA TRP A 40 3.72 2.69 2.26
C TRP A 40 3.61 1.57 1.23
N TYR A 41 4.23 1.71 0.06
CA TYR A 41 4.39 0.62 -0.90
C TYR A 41 5.08 -0.59 -0.25
N HIS A 42 6.18 -0.36 0.47
CA HIS A 42 6.91 -1.42 1.17
C HIS A 42 6.13 -2.01 2.34
N THR A 43 5.42 -1.20 3.12
CA THR A 43 4.53 -1.68 4.19
C THR A 43 3.49 -2.64 3.64
N MET A 44 2.81 -2.27 2.54
CA MET A 44 1.85 -3.16 1.86
C MET A 44 2.50 -4.44 1.35
N ARG A 45 3.71 -4.35 0.78
CA ARG A 45 4.46 -5.51 0.28
C ARG A 45 4.92 -6.44 1.40
N HIS A 46 5.24 -5.92 2.58
CA HIS A 46 5.63 -6.72 3.74
C HIS A 46 4.44 -7.36 4.45
N MET A 47 3.32 -6.63 4.58
CA MET A 47 2.15 -7.17 5.27
C MET A 47 1.42 -8.26 4.47
N CYS A 48 1.53 -8.24 3.14
CA CYS A 48 0.92 -9.25 2.27
C CYS A 48 1.89 -10.41 2.01
N PRO A 49 1.56 -11.66 2.39
CA PRO A 49 2.39 -12.82 2.06
C PRO A 49 2.51 -13.02 0.55
N LYS A 50 3.68 -13.47 0.08
CA LYS A 50 4.00 -13.60 -1.36
C LYS A 50 3.02 -14.49 -2.16
N THR A 51 2.38 -15.44 -1.49
CA THR A 51 1.48 -16.43 -2.10
C THR A 51 0.01 -16.14 -1.82
N GLU A 52 -0.31 -15.01 -1.20
CA GLU A 52 -1.67 -14.69 -0.74
C GLU A 52 -2.22 -13.43 -1.41
N VAL A 53 -3.53 -13.27 -1.26
CA VAL A 53 -4.28 -12.11 -1.70
C VAL A 53 -5.10 -11.62 -0.52
N MET A 54 -4.94 -10.35 -0.17
CA MET A 54 -5.80 -9.68 0.81
C MET A 54 -6.91 -8.95 0.07
N VAL A 55 -8.13 -9.01 0.63
CA VAL A 55 -9.33 -8.43 0.02
C VAL A 55 -10.09 -7.63 1.06
N TRP A 56 -10.46 -6.40 0.71
CA TRP A 56 -11.33 -5.55 1.52
C TRP A 56 -12.52 -5.05 0.70
N THR A 57 -13.67 -4.90 1.35
CA THR A 57 -14.89 -4.35 0.74
C THR A 57 -15.13 -2.88 1.13
N SER A 58 -14.21 -2.30 1.90
CA SER A 58 -14.28 -0.94 2.43
C SER A 58 -12.90 -0.29 2.43
N GLN A 59 -12.84 0.97 2.01
CA GLN A 59 -11.63 1.79 2.10
C GLN A 59 -11.19 1.98 3.55
N ALA A 60 -12.15 2.03 4.49
CA ALA A 60 -11.86 2.20 5.91
C ALA A 60 -11.14 0.97 6.47
N ASP A 61 -11.59 -0.23 6.10
CA ASP A 61 -10.98 -1.49 6.56
C ASP A 61 -9.59 -1.66 5.95
N MET A 62 -9.42 -1.33 4.67
CA MET A 62 -8.10 -1.31 4.02
C MET A 62 -7.15 -0.33 4.73
N ARG A 63 -7.60 0.91 4.99
CA ARG A 63 -6.81 1.94 5.69
C ARG A 63 -6.39 1.45 7.08
N ALA A 64 -7.33 0.89 7.84
CA ALA A 64 -7.08 0.39 9.19
C ALA A 64 -6.08 -0.77 9.18
N ALA A 65 -6.17 -1.70 8.22
CA ALA A 65 -5.24 -2.81 8.08
C ALA A 65 -3.82 -2.33 7.76
N ILE A 66 -3.65 -1.41 6.81
CA ILE A 66 -2.32 -0.88 6.43
C ILE A 66 -1.70 -0.10 7.59
N GLN A 67 -2.46 0.79 8.25
CA GLN A 67 -1.97 1.49 9.43
C GLN A 67 -1.66 0.53 10.58
N GLY A 68 -2.45 -0.54 10.75
CA GLY A 68 -2.24 -1.55 11.77
C GLY A 68 -0.93 -2.31 11.59
N ALA A 69 -0.56 -2.65 10.35
CA ALA A 69 0.73 -3.27 10.03
C ALA A 69 1.90 -2.36 10.44
N GLU A 70 1.81 -1.08 10.10
CA GLU A 70 2.81 -0.08 10.51
C GLU A 70 2.88 0.09 12.02
N ASN A 71 1.74 0.23 12.69
CA ASN A 71 1.69 0.40 14.14
C ASN A 71 2.36 -0.77 14.87
N LYS A 72 2.15 -1.99 14.37
CA LYS A 72 2.77 -3.20 14.94
C LYS A 72 4.29 -3.15 14.78
N THR A 73 4.80 -2.83 13.59
CA THR A 73 6.24 -2.73 13.35
C THR A 73 6.86 -1.61 14.20
N ALA A 74 6.22 -0.45 14.26
CA ALA A 74 6.70 0.66 15.08
C ALA A 74 6.71 0.34 16.59
N GLU A 75 5.72 -0.40 17.08
CA GLU A 75 5.69 -0.91 18.46
C GLU A 75 6.84 -1.88 18.73
N GLU A 76 7.07 -2.84 17.82
CA GLU A 76 8.18 -3.81 17.92
C GLU A 76 9.56 -3.14 17.91
N ASP A 77 9.71 -2.06 17.15
CA ASP A 77 10.96 -1.30 17.01
C ASP A 77 11.12 -0.18 18.05
N GLU A 78 10.16 -0.01 18.97
CA GLU A 78 10.09 1.08 19.96
C GLU A 78 10.20 2.49 19.34
N VAL A 79 9.64 2.68 18.15
CA VAL A 79 9.61 3.96 17.42
C VAL A 79 8.19 4.51 17.27
N LYS A 80 8.09 5.79 16.91
CA LYS A 80 6.79 6.40 16.60
C LYS A 80 6.32 5.94 15.22
N ALA A 81 5.11 5.39 15.16
CA ALA A 81 4.46 5.00 13.91
C ALA A 81 4.31 6.18 12.92
N GLN A 82 4.58 5.92 11.65
CA GLN A 82 4.31 6.87 10.58
C GLN A 82 2.79 6.92 10.31
N PRO A 83 2.18 8.11 10.22
CA PRO A 83 0.75 8.22 9.93
C PRO A 83 0.45 8.00 8.45
N LEU A 84 -0.52 7.14 8.13
CA LEU A 84 -1.07 6.97 6.80
C LEU A 84 -2.00 8.14 6.47
N LYS A 85 -1.42 9.16 5.83
CA LYS A 85 -2.08 10.39 5.38
C LYS A 85 -3.09 10.11 4.25
N ASP A 86 -4.06 11.00 4.11
CA ASP A 86 -5.15 10.83 3.14
C ASP A 86 -4.65 10.78 1.68
N VAL A 87 -3.56 11.48 1.35
CA VAL A 87 -2.93 11.42 0.02
C VAL A 87 -2.41 10.02 -0.34
N HIS A 88 -1.93 9.26 0.64
CA HIS A 88 -1.52 7.87 0.45
C HIS A 88 -2.75 6.98 0.28
N VAL A 89 -3.76 7.18 1.14
CA VAL A 89 -5.01 6.40 1.06
C VAL A 89 -5.69 6.59 -0.29
N GLU A 90 -5.73 7.81 -0.83
CA GLU A 90 -6.30 8.09 -2.14
C GLU A 90 -5.53 7.36 -3.25
N ALA A 91 -4.20 7.45 -3.24
CA ALA A 91 -3.34 6.80 -4.22
C ALA A 91 -3.48 5.26 -4.18
N ILE A 92 -3.44 4.68 -2.97
CA ILE A 92 -3.59 3.24 -2.74
C ILE A 92 -4.97 2.76 -3.21
N THR A 93 -6.05 3.45 -2.80
CA THR A 93 -7.42 3.17 -3.25
C THR A 93 -7.51 3.13 -4.77
N ARG A 94 -6.89 4.10 -5.45
CA ARG A 94 -6.91 4.21 -6.92
C ARG A 94 -6.20 3.05 -7.63
N HIS A 95 -5.19 2.46 -6.99
CA HIS A 95 -4.41 1.35 -7.55
C HIS A 95 -4.98 -0.03 -7.24
N LEU A 96 -5.60 -0.19 -6.06
CA LEU A 96 -6.09 -1.49 -5.58
C LEU A 96 -7.58 -1.73 -5.86
N ALA A 97 -8.33 -0.69 -6.23
CA ALA A 97 -9.75 -0.80 -6.54
C ALA A 97 -10.00 -1.65 -7.78
N VAL A 98 -10.92 -2.60 -7.63
CA VAL A 98 -11.49 -3.41 -8.70
C VAL A 98 -13.00 -3.22 -8.67
N GLU A 99 -13.56 -2.82 -9.82
CA GLU A 99 -15.00 -2.79 -10.04
C GLU A 99 -15.46 -4.17 -10.50
N LEU A 100 -16.30 -4.81 -9.68
CA LEU A 100 -17.03 -6.04 -9.99
C LEU A 100 -18.48 -5.72 -10.31
#